data_AF-A0A376K1G0-F1
#
_entry.id   AF-A0A376K1G0-F1
#
_cell.length_a   1.000
_cell.length_b   1.000
_cell.length_c   1.000
_cell.angle_alpha   90.00
_cell.angle_beta   90.00
_cell.angle_gamma   90.00
#
_symmetry.space_group_name_H-M   'P 1'
#
loop_
_entity.id
_entity.type
_entity.pdbx_description
1 polymer ?
#
loop_
_entity_poly.entity_id
_entity_poly.type
_entity_poly.pdbx_seq_one_letter_code
_entity_poly.pdbx_strand_id
1 'polypeptide(L)'
;MEAGQTITVIFGGKSYTTTVAADNSWGLTIPAADLATLPDGAANVQASVSNVAGNSAQATHAYSVDATAPSVTINTIATDDILNAAEAGSALTISGTSTAEAGQTVTVTLNGVNYSGNVQADGSWSVSVPTGDLANLTASPYTVSAAVSDKAGNPASATHNLTVDLAAPVVTINTVAGDDIINATEHSQAQIISGSATGATTGNTVSVTIGTTTYTTVLDANGNWSIGVPASVISALAQGDVTITATVTDSAGNSGTASHSVSVALGAPVLSINTIAVDDIINATEKSADLAISGTSDQPAGTQITVTLNGQNYTTTADASGNWSVTVPASRGERPR
;
A
#
# COMPACT_ATOMS: atom_id res chain seq x y z
N MET A 1 -73.27 -27.47 -1.97
CA MET A 1 -73.34 -27.16 -0.53
C MET A 1 -74.46 -26.17 -0.33
N GLU A 2 -75.16 -26.20 0.79
CA GLU A 2 -76.24 -25.26 1.06
C GLU A 2 -75.70 -24.08 1.87
N ALA A 3 -76.22 -22.88 1.62
CA ALA A 3 -75.88 -21.71 2.41
C ALA A 3 -76.20 -21.93 3.89
N GLY A 4 -75.32 -21.47 4.77
CA GLY A 4 -75.47 -21.61 6.22
C GLY A 4 -74.90 -22.91 6.82
N GLN A 5 -74.44 -23.86 6.01
CA GLN A 5 -73.78 -25.07 6.54
C GLN A 5 -72.43 -24.72 7.17
N THR A 6 -72.12 -25.34 8.32
CA THR A 6 -70.85 -25.15 9.02
C THR A 6 -69.76 -26.00 8.37
N ILE A 7 -68.65 -25.36 8.01
CA ILE A 7 -67.42 -26.00 7.57
C ILE A 7 -66.47 -26.03 8.77
N THR A 8 -65.92 -27.20 9.06
CA THR A 8 -64.84 -27.37 10.03
C THR A 8 -63.52 -27.49 9.28
N VAL A 9 -62.54 -26.66 9.63
CA VAL A 9 -61.20 -26.68 9.05
C VAL A 9 -60.21 -27.06 10.15
N ILE A 10 -59.48 -28.15 9.94
CA ILE A 10 -58.34 -28.55 10.78
C ILE A 10 -57.08 -28.03 10.12
N PHE A 11 -56.39 -27.12 10.81
CA PHE A 11 -55.17 -26.46 10.34
C PHE A 11 -54.17 -26.34 11.50
N GLY A 12 -52.92 -26.77 11.30
CA GLY A 12 -51.89 -26.74 12.35
C GLY A 12 -52.28 -27.51 13.62
N GLY A 13 -53.08 -28.57 13.50
CA GLY A 13 -53.62 -29.32 14.64
C GLY A 13 -54.75 -28.61 15.41
N LYS A 14 -55.14 -27.40 15.01
CA LYS A 14 -56.26 -26.62 15.59
C LYS A 14 -57.51 -26.72 14.73
N SER A 15 -58.68 -26.62 15.35
CA SER A 15 -59.97 -26.66 14.68
C SER A 15 -60.57 -25.26 14.59
N TYR A 16 -61.00 -24.88 13.40
CA TYR A 16 -61.64 -23.61 13.08
C TYR A 16 -62.96 -23.87 12.37
N THR A 17 -63.89 -22.92 12.44
CA THR A 17 -65.17 -23.03 11.75
C THR A 17 -65.49 -21.79 10.94
N THR A 18 -66.20 -21.99 9.83
CA THR A 18 -66.82 -20.94 9.02
C THR A 18 -68.13 -21.48 8.44
N THR A 19 -68.88 -20.68 7.70
CA THR A 19 -70.15 -21.09 7.09
C THR A 19 -70.15 -20.88 5.58
N VAL A 20 -70.87 -21.73 4.86
CA VAL A 20 -71.10 -21.59 3.41
C VAL A 20 -71.95 -20.33 3.15
N ALA A 21 -71.46 -19.42 2.32
CA ALA A 21 -72.16 -18.21 1.91
C ALA A 21 -73.30 -18.51 0.91
N ALA A 22 -74.14 -17.50 0.64
CA ALA A 22 -75.30 -17.62 -0.27
C ALA A 22 -74.91 -17.95 -1.73
N ASP A 23 -73.68 -17.61 -2.14
CA ASP A 23 -73.10 -17.90 -3.45
C ASP A 23 -72.31 -19.23 -3.49
N ASN A 24 -72.42 -20.04 -2.43
CA ASN A 24 -71.70 -21.30 -2.20
C ASN A 24 -70.18 -21.16 -1.99
N SER A 25 -69.66 -19.95 -1.79
CA SER A 25 -68.28 -19.72 -1.37
C SER A 25 -68.11 -19.89 0.15
N TRP A 26 -66.87 -19.99 0.60
CA TRP A 26 -66.52 -19.91 2.01
C TRP A 26 -65.08 -19.39 2.14
N GLY A 27 -64.79 -18.77 3.27
CA GLY A 27 -63.46 -18.27 3.60
C GLY A 27 -63.22 -18.39 5.10
N LEU A 28 -61.96 -18.54 5.47
CA LEU A 28 -61.53 -18.61 6.85
C LEU A 28 -60.19 -17.90 6.98
N THR A 29 -60.07 -16.99 7.94
CA THR A 29 -58.81 -16.35 8.30
C THR A 29 -58.21 -17.09 9.50
N ILE A 30 -56.98 -17.58 9.34
CA ILE A 30 -56.22 -18.16 10.45
C ILE A 30 -55.49 -17.04 11.19
N PRO A 31 -55.61 -16.95 12.53
CA PRO A 31 -54.87 -15.97 13.31
C PRO A 31 -53.36 -16.09 13.12
N ALA A 32 -52.66 -14.95 13.05
CA ALA A 32 -51.20 -14.91 12.90
C ALA A 32 -50.45 -15.65 14.03
N ALA A 33 -51.00 -15.61 15.25
CA ALA A 33 -50.43 -16.33 16.40
C ALA A 33 -50.44 -17.86 16.20
N ASP A 34 -51.41 -18.39 15.45
CA ASP A 34 -51.47 -19.81 15.14
C ASP A 34 -50.49 -20.18 14.03
N LEU A 35 -50.33 -19.31 13.02
CA LEU A 35 -49.31 -19.47 11.97
C LEU A 35 -47.89 -19.45 12.53
N ALA A 36 -47.60 -18.58 13.50
CA ALA A 36 -46.29 -18.46 14.13
C ALA A 36 -45.84 -19.70 14.93
N THR A 37 -46.76 -20.65 15.18
CA THR A 37 -46.47 -21.89 15.92
C THR A 37 -46.28 -23.11 15.03
N LEU A 38 -46.42 -22.97 13.71
CA LEU A 38 -46.26 -24.08 12.79
C LEU A 38 -44.77 -24.50 12.72
N PRO A 39 -44.46 -25.80 12.87
CA PRO A 39 -43.11 -26.29 12.63
C PRO A 39 -42.83 -26.36 11.13
N ASP A 40 -41.56 -26.22 10.77
CA ASP A 40 -41.09 -26.47 9.40
C ASP A 40 -41.36 -27.91 8.96
N GLY A 41 -41.58 -28.08 7.65
CA GLY A 41 -41.80 -29.37 7.00
C GLY A 41 -43.16 -29.49 6.32
N ALA A 42 -43.44 -30.69 5.83
CA ALA A 42 -44.69 -31.00 5.15
C ALA A 42 -45.86 -31.07 6.13
N ALA A 43 -47.00 -30.53 5.72
CA ALA A 43 -48.23 -30.49 6.51
C ALA A 43 -49.46 -30.60 5.60
N ASN A 44 -50.64 -30.75 6.21
CA ASN A 44 -51.91 -30.80 5.51
C ASN A 44 -52.96 -29.95 6.21
N VAL A 45 -53.86 -29.39 5.41
CA VAL A 45 -55.11 -28.78 5.86
C VAL A 45 -56.25 -29.70 5.47
N GLN A 46 -57.24 -29.82 6.33
CA GLN A 46 -58.43 -30.61 6.08
C GLN A 46 -59.66 -29.74 6.29
N ALA A 47 -60.58 -29.75 5.33
CA ALA A 47 -61.90 -29.13 5.48
C ALA A 47 -62.98 -30.21 5.39
N SER A 48 -63.97 -30.14 6.27
CA SER A 48 -65.14 -31.02 6.28
C SER A 48 -66.44 -30.23 6.46
N VAL A 49 -67.52 -30.77 5.90
CA VAL A 49 -68.86 -30.18 5.93
C VAL A 49 -69.90 -31.29 5.93
N SER A 50 -71.03 -31.06 6.58
CA SER A 50 -72.23 -31.90 6.47
C SER A 50 -73.39 -31.08 5.93
N ASN A 51 -74.27 -31.69 5.11
CA ASN A 51 -75.49 -31.03 4.64
C ASN A 51 -76.67 -31.23 5.60
N VAL A 52 -77.83 -30.59 5.35
CA VAL A 52 -79.03 -30.74 6.21
C VAL A 52 -79.53 -32.18 6.30
N ALA A 53 -79.26 -33.00 5.28
CA ALA A 53 -79.65 -34.41 5.23
C ALA A 53 -78.68 -35.34 5.99
N GLY A 54 -77.61 -34.81 6.58
CA GLY A 54 -76.62 -35.56 7.36
C GLY A 54 -75.50 -36.21 6.54
N ASN A 55 -75.41 -35.94 5.23
CA ASN A 55 -74.31 -36.44 4.39
C ASN A 55 -73.07 -35.55 4.57
N SER A 56 -71.91 -36.15 4.77
CA SER A 56 -70.63 -35.45 4.97
C SER A 56 -69.70 -35.52 3.76
N ALA A 57 -68.92 -34.47 3.54
CA ALA A 57 -67.80 -34.44 2.61
C ALA A 57 -66.52 -33.94 3.30
N GLN A 58 -65.36 -34.35 2.78
CA GLN A 58 -64.06 -33.94 3.28
C GLN A 58 -63.10 -33.75 2.11
N ALA A 59 -62.22 -32.76 2.23
CA ALA A 59 -61.10 -32.53 1.33
C ALA A 59 -59.82 -32.26 2.13
N THR A 60 -58.69 -32.69 1.60
CA THR A 60 -57.36 -32.40 2.15
C THR A 60 -56.51 -31.68 1.12
N HIS A 61 -55.61 -30.82 1.59
CA HIS A 61 -54.62 -30.17 0.75
C HIS A 61 -53.27 -30.18 1.47
N ALA A 62 -52.21 -30.58 0.76
CA ALA A 62 -50.87 -30.59 1.29
C ALA A 62 -50.24 -29.19 1.16
N TYR A 63 -49.41 -28.82 2.13
CA TYR A 63 -48.56 -27.63 2.10
C TYR A 63 -47.23 -27.95 2.79
N SER A 64 -46.28 -27.02 2.74
CA SER A 64 -45.07 -27.07 3.55
C SER A 64 -44.86 -25.74 4.25
N VAL A 65 -44.22 -25.79 5.41
CA VAL A 65 -43.74 -24.61 6.13
C VAL A 65 -42.23 -24.61 6.04
N ASP A 66 -41.68 -23.46 5.68
CA ASP A 66 -40.26 -23.21 5.70
C ASP A 66 -40.07 -21.76 6.16
N ALA A 67 -39.88 -21.60 7.47
CA ALA A 67 -39.68 -20.31 8.13
C ALA A 67 -38.25 -20.14 8.65
N THR A 68 -37.34 -21.06 8.31
CA THR A 68 -35.94 -21.00 8.74
C THR A 68 -35.14 -20.14 7.76
N ALA A 69 -34.78 -18.93 8.19
CA ALA A 69 -33.92 -18.06 7.40
C ALA A 69 -32.54 -18.68 7.16
N PRO A 70 -31.93 -18.47 5.96
CA PRO A 70 -30.56 -18.87 5.73
C PRO A 70 -29.59 -17.97 6.52
N SER A 71 -28.32 -18.32 6.49
CA SER A 71 -27.21 -17.45 6.89
C SER A 71 -26.45 -17.00 5.66
N VAL A 72 -25.79 -15.84 5.75
CA VAL A 72 -24.87 -15.33 4.74
C VAL A 72 -23.69 -14.66 5.44
N THR A 73 -22.50 -14.82 4.91
CA THR A 73 -21.26 -14.20 5.40
C THR A 73 -20.53 -13.54 4.24
N ILE A 74 -19.64 -12.60 4.53
CA ILE A 74 -18.71 -12.00 3.57
C ILE A 74 -17.30 -12.32 4.10
N ASN A 75 -16.43 -12.83 3.23
CA ASN A 75 -15.03 -13.09 3.57
C ASN A 75 -14.24 -11.76 3.60
N THR A 76 -13.00 -11.81 4.08
CA THR A 76 -12.05 -10.70 3.90
C THR A 76 -12.06 -10.23 2.44
N ILE A 77 -12.21 -8.92 2.26
CA ILE A 77 -12.27 -8.27 0.96
C ILE A 77 -10.85 -7.88 0.56
N ALA A 78 -10.52 -8.04 -0.73
CA ALA A 78 -9.13 -8.04 -1.18
C ALA A 78 -8.32 -9.09 -0.39
N THR A 79 -7.13 -8.75 0.10
CA THR A 79 -6.33 -9.67 0.92
C THR A 79 -6.37 -9.36 2.42
N ASP A 80 -6.80 -8.15 2.79
CA ASP A 80 -6.61 -7.59 4.12
C ASP A 80 -7.71 -6.57 4.54
N ASP A 81 -8.86 -6.57 3.86
CA ASP A 81 -9.95 -5.59 4.02
C ASP A 81 -9.56 -4.14 3.63
N ILE A 82 -8.44 -3.97 2.92
CA ILE A 82 -8.02 -2.70 2.35
C ILE A 82 -7.94 -2.84 0.83
N LEU A 83 -8.60 -1.96 0.08
CA LEU A 83 -8.43 -1.86 -1.36
C LEU A 83 -7.33 -0.86 -1.68
N ASN A 84 -6.20 -1.35 -2.19
CA ASN A 84 -5.08 -0.52 -2.61
C ASN A 84 -5.15 -0.09 -4.09
N ALA A 85 -4.24 0.79 -4.50
CA ALA A 85 -4.21 1.33 -5.87
C ALA A 85 -4.00 0.25 -6.94
N ALA A 86 -3.19 -0.77 -6.66
CA ALA A 86 -2.93 -1.85 -7.61
C ALA A 86 -4.15 -2.76 -7.77
N GLU A 87 -4.80 -3.10 -6.65
CA GLU A 87 -6.03 -3.90 -6.62
C GLU A 87 -7.20 -3.17 -7.29
N ALA A 88 -7.35 -1.86 -7.07
CA ALA A 88 -8.34 -1.02 -7.75
C ALA A 88 -8.14 -0.94 -9.27
N GLY A 89 -6.94 -1.26 -9.76
CA GLY A 89 -6.62 -1.37 -11.18
C GLY A 89 -7.16 -2.63 -11.86
N SER A 90 -7.71 -3.58 -11.08
CA SER A 90 -8.29 -4.84 -11.56
C SER A 90 -9.70 -5.05 -11.00
N ALA A 91 -10.47 -5.98 -11.58
CA ALA A 91 -11.78 -6.29 -11.03
C ALA A 91 -11.64 -6.93 -9.64
N LEU A 92 -12.36 -6.39 -8.65
CA LEU A 92 -12.34 -6.87 -7.28
C LEU A 92 -13.34 -8.02 -7.13
N THR A 93 -12.88 -9.16 -6.62
CA THR A 93 -13.78 -10.27 -6.26
C THR A 93 -14.20 -10.13 -4.81
N ILE A 94 -15.51 -10.08 -4.56
CA ILE A 94 -16.07 -10.16 -3.19
C ILE A 94 -16.71 -11.55 -3.07
N SER A 95 -16.41 -12.26 -1.98
CA SER A 95 -16.86 -13.63 -1.78
C SER A 95 -17.38 -13.85 -0.37
N GLY A 96 -18.02 -15.00 -0.15
CA GLY A 96 -18.52 -15.41 1.14
C GLY A 96 -19.15 -16.78 1.10
N THR A 97 -19.90 -17.11 2.15
CA THR A 97 -20.71 -18.34 2.22
C THR A 97 -22.16 -18.03 2.53
N SER A 98 -23.04 -18.96 2.20
CA SER A 98 -24.47 -18.91 2.53
C SER A 98 -25.00 -20.32 2.77
N THR A 99 -26.02 -20.45 3.63
CA THR A 99 -26.78 -21.69 3.79
C THR A 99 -28.07 -21.71 2.97
N ALA A 100 -28.36 -20.65 2.21
CA ALA A 100 -29.42 -20.69 1.20
C ALA A 100 -29.09 -21.74 0.14
N GLU A 101 -30.10 -22.27 -0.54
CA GLU A 101 -29.87 -23.36 -1.49
C GLU A 101 -29.04 -22.91 -2.70
N ALA A 102 -28.34 -23.85 -3.31
CA ALA A 102 -27.58 -23.60 -4.53
C ALA A 102 -28.48 -23.00 -5.64
N GLY A 103 -27.98 -21.98 -6.30
CA GLY A 103 -28.70 -21.20 -7.30
C GLY A 103 -29.39 -19.95 -6.75
N GLN A 104 -29.58 -19.81 -5.43
CA GLN A 104 -30.12 -18.58 -4.86
C GLN A 104 -29.24 -17.37 -5.17
N THR A 105 -29.86 -16.24 -5.47
CA THR A 105 -29.14 -15.01 -5.84
C THR A 105 -28.65 -14.29 -4.60
N VAL A 106 -27.35 -14.04 -4.56
CA VAL A 106 -26.72 -13.12 -3.60
C VAL A 106 -26.60 -11.77 -4.27
N THR A 107 -27.16 -10.73 -3.66
CA THR A 107 -26.95 -9.34 -4.06
C THR A 107 -25.96 -8.69 -3.09
N VAL A 108 -24.84 -8.22 -3.62
CA VAL A 108 -23.83 -7.45 -2.89
C VAL A 108 -23.95 -5.99 -3.27
N THR A 109 -23.98 -5.11 -2.28
CA THR A 109 -24.00 -3.66 -2.49
C THR A 109 -22.68 -3.05 -2.01
N LEU A 110 -22.03 -2.28 -2.87
CA LEU A 110 -20.86 -1.45 -2.55
C LEU A 110 -21.06 -0.07 -3.18
N ASN A 111 -20.88 1.00 -2.39
CA ASN A 111 -21.09 2.38 -2.83
C ASN A 111 -22.46 2.63 -3.51
N GLY A 112 -23.50 1.96 -3.03
CA GLY A 112 -24.86 2.05 -3.58
C GLY A 112 -25.09 1.30 -4.90
N VAL A 113 -24.06 0.65 -5.45
CA VAL A 113 -24.16 -0.18 -6.67
C VAL A 113 -24.34 -1.65 -6.28
N ASN A 114 -25.23 -2.34 -7.00
CA ASN A 114 -25.55 -3.75 -6.75
C ASN A 114 -24.85 -4.68 -7.74
N TYR A 115 -24.26 -5.74 -7.21
CA TYR A 115 -23.60 -6.83 -7.92
C TYR A 115 -24.31 -8.13 -7.57
N SER A 116 -24.51 -9.01 -8.54
CA SER A 116 -25.23 -10.27 -8.33
C SER A 116 -24.35 -11.47 -8.59
N GLY A 117 -24.48 -12.46 -7.73
CA GLY A 117 -23.88 -13.78 -7.86
C GLY A 117 -24.86 -14.85 -7.42
N ASN A 118 -24.45 -16.11 -7.44
CA ASN A 118 -25.28 -17.22 -6.99
C ASN A 118 -24.55 -18.03 -5.92
N VAL A 119 -25.32 -18.55 -4.96
CA VAL A 119 -24.85 -19.58 -4.04
C VAL A 119 -24.54 -20.85 -4.84
N GLN A 120 -23.33 -21.38 -4.67
CA GLN A 120 -22.85 -22.59 -5.31
C GLN A 120 -23.27 -23.84 -4.53
N ALA A 121 -23.04 -25.02 -5.09
CA ALA A 121 -23.41 -26.30 -4.47
C ALA A 121 -22.72 -26.55 -3.11
N ASP A 122 -21.56 -25.94 -2.87
CA ASP A 122 -20.82 -26.01 -1.61
C ASP A 122 -21.16 -24.88 -0.63
N GLY A 123 -22.13 -24.02 -0.96
CA GLY A 123 -22.53 -22.87 -0.15
C GLY A 123 -21.65 -21.64 -0.36
N SER A 124 -20.58 -21.70 -1.16
CA SER A 124 -19.79 -20.52 -1.51
C SER A 124 -20.56 -19.59 -2.46
N TRP A 125 -20.19 -18.32 -2.48
CA TRP A 125 -20.65 -17.38 -3.51
C TRP A 125 -19.57 -16.35 -3.79
N SER A 126 -19.63 -15.74 -4.97
CA SER A 126 -18.79 -14.58 -5.30
C SER A 126 -19.50 -13.64 -6.28
N VAL A 127 -19.08 -12.38 -6.25
CA VAL A 127 -19.42 -11.35 -7.24
C VAL A 127 -18.14 -10.67 -7.70
N SER A 128 -18.16 -10.11 -8.91
CA SER A 128 -17.08 -9.28 -9.43
C SER A 128 -17.53 -7.82 -9.48
N VAL A 129 -16.73 -6.94 -8.89
CA VAL A 129 -16.87 -5.48 -8.96
C VAL A 129 -15.93 -4.97 -10.05
N PRO A 130 -16.45 -4.42 -11.17
CA PRO A 130 -15.63 -3.95 -12.28
C PRO A 130 -14.74 -2.76 -11.90
N THR A 131 -13.59 -2.62 -12.56
CA THR A 131 -12.65 -1.50 -12.38
C THR A 131 -13.29 -0.12 -12.55
N GLY A 132 -14.26 0.01 -13.47
CA GLY A 132 -14.98 1.27 -13.68
C GLY A 132 -15.78 1.73 -12.47
N ASP A 133 -16.28 0.80 -11.65
CA ASP A 133 -16.98 1.13 -10.41
C ASP A 133 -16.00 1.38 -9.27
N LEU A 134 -14.90 0.61 -9.21
CA LEU A 134 -13.82 0.85 -8.24
C LEU A 134 -13.18 2.22 -8.41
N ALA A 135 -13.08 2.73 -9.64
CA ALA A 135 -12.59 4.08 -9.92
C ALA A 135 -13.48 5.20 -9.34
N ASN A 136 -14.71 4.90 -8.94
CA ASN A 136 -15.61 5.84 -8.25
C ASN A 136 -15.45 5.82 -6.73
N LEU A 137 -14.60 4.95 -6.18
CA LEU A 137 -14.29 4.91 -4.76
C LEU A 137 -13.23 5.98 -4.44
N THR A 138 -13.38 6.62 -3.30
CA THR A 138 -12.42 7.58 -2.74
C THR A 138 -11.73 6.98 -1.53
N ALA A 139 -10.56 7.49 -1.16
CA ALA A 139 -9.85 7.02 0.04
C ALA A 139 -10.72 7.26 1.31
N SER A 140 -11.40 6.22 1.77
CA SER A 140 -12.46 6.26 2.80
C SER A 140 -12.87 4.85 3.22
N PRO A 141 -13.46 4.68 4.41
CA PRO A 141 -14.13 3.44 4.78
C PRO A 141 -15.46 3.30 4.02
N TYR A 142 -15.76 2.08 3.60
CA TYR A 142 -17.00 1.64 2.98
C TYR A 142 -17.58 0.46 3.76
N THR A 143 -18.90 0.34 3.72
CA THR A 143 -19.60 -0.87 4.15
C THR A 143 -20.09 -1.61 2.92
N VAL A 144 -19.71 -2.89 2.83
CA VAL A 144 -20.23 -3.84 1.85
C VAL A 144 -21.35 -4.61 2.51
N SER A 145 -22.52 -4.69 1.87
CA SER A 145 -23.62 -5.53 2.34
C SER A 145 -23.90 -6.65 1.36
N ALA A 146 -24.16 -7.85 1.86
CA ALA A 146 -24.66 -8.99 1.07
C ALA A 146 -26.04 -9.37 1.56
N ALA A 147 -26.96 -9.65 0.65
CA ALA A 147 -28.30 -10.12 0.92
C ALA A 147 -28.64 -11.32 0.05
N VAL A 148 -29.37 -12.28 0.61
CA VAL A 148 -29.83 -13.50 -0.08
C VAL A 148 -31.19 -13.89 0.49
N SER A 149 -31.98 -14.63 -0.27
CA SER A 149 -33.15 -15.34 0.25
C SER A 149 -33.04 -16.82 -0.12
N ASP A 150 -33.58 -17.68 0.73
CA ASP A 150 -33.75 -19.09 0.38
C ASP A 150 -34.88 -19.28 -0.64
N LYS A 151 -35.16 -20.54 -0.98
CA LYS A 151 -36.22 -20.87 -1.94
C LYS A 151 -37.64 -20.57 -1.44
N ALA A 152 -37.87 -20.58 -0.14
CA ALA A 152 -39.13 -20.21 0.47
C ALA A 152 -39.33 -18.68 0.55
N GLY A 153 -38.26 -17.92 0.38
CA GLY A 153 -38.25 -16.46 0.41
C GLY A 153 -37.84 -15.88 1.76
N ASN A 154 -37.30 -16.68 2.68
CA ASN A 154 -36.79 -16.16 3.95
C ASN A 154 -35.49 -15.39 3.71
N PRO A 155 -35.38 -14.13 4.18
CA PRO A 155 -34.23 -13.29 3.89
C PRO A 155 -33.08 -13.49 4.89
N ALA A 156 -31.87 -13.26 4.43
CA ALA A 156 -30.67 -13.10 5.25
C ALA A 156 -29.78 -11.99 4.71
N SER A 157 -29.05 -11.32 5.60
CA SER A 157 -28.10 -10.27 5.22
C SER A 157 -26.89 -10.22 6.14
N ALA A 158 -25.75 -9.80 5.59
CA ALA A 158 -24.54 -9.52 6.34
C ALA A 158 -23.88 -8.23 5.84
N THR A 159 -23.03 -7.65 6.68
CA THR A 159 -22.22 -6.48 6.34
C THR A 159 -20.76 -6.75 6.68
N HIS A 160 -19.85 -6.17 5.89
CA HIS A 160 -18.41 -6.22 6.09
C HIS A 160 -17.81 -4.86 5.78
N ASN A 161 -16.72 -4.50 6.47
CA ASN A 161 -16.06 -3.23 6.23
C ASN A 161 -14.98 -3.38 5.15
N LEU A 162 -14.80 -2.33 4.36
CA LEU A 162 -13.73 -2.20 3.38
C LEU A 162 -13.10 -0.82 3.58
N THR A 163 -11.80 -0.75 3.79
CA THR A 163 -11.09 0.53 3.73
C THR A 163 -10.55 0.71 2.32
N VAL A 164 -10.71 1.90 1.73
CA VAL A 164 -10.06 2.21 0.45
C VAL A 164 -8.88 3.12 0.76
N ASP A 165 -7.67 2.71 0.35
CA ASP A 165 -6.45 3.50 0.47
C ASP A 165 -5.64 3.39 -0.82
N LEU A 166 -5.72 4.40 -1.66
CA LEU A 166 -5.09 4.43 -2.99
C LEU A 166 -3.81 5.28 -3.02
N ALA A 167 -3.40 5.82 -1.88
CA ALA A 167 -2.35 6.84 -1.84
C ALA A 167 -0.97 6.20 -1.66
N ALA A 168 -0.11 6.31 -2.66
CA ALA A 168 1.29 5.95 -2.48
C ALA A 168 2.01 6.93 -1.53
N PRO A 169 2.93 6.45 -0.68
CA PRO A 169 3.78 7.33 0.12
C PRO A 169 4.58 8.31 -0.74
N VAL A 170 4.84 9.51 -0.22
CA VAL A 170 5.80 10.45 -0.82
C VAL A 170 7.11 10.33 -0.06
N VAL A 171 8.16 9.90 -0.75
CA VAL A 171 9.46 9.58 -0.17
C VAL A 171 10.47 10.68 -0.47
N THR A 172 11.35 10.97 0.48
CA THR A 172 12.53 11.81 0.28
C THR A 172 13.79 11.07 0.72
N ILE A 173 14.92 11.44 0.13
CA ILE A 173 16.26 11.02 0.56
C ILE A 173 17.02 12.30 0.91
N ASN A 174 17.65 12.33 2.08
CA ASN A 174 18.46 13.46 2.53
C ASN A 174 19.84 13.44 1.85
N THR A 175 20.53 14.58 1.89
CA THR A 175 21.93 14.70 1.47
C THR A 175 22.80 13.62 2.12
N VAL A 176 23.63 12.98 1.32
CA VAL A 176 24.56 11.91 1.73
C VAL A 176 25.96 12.49 1.91
N ALA A 177 26.74 11.97 2.86
CA ALA A 177 28.08 12.47 3.21
C ALA A 177 28.15 13.96 3.62
N GLY A 178 27.00 14.64 3.75
CA GLY A 178 26.91 16.06 4.12
C GLY A 178 26.87 17.03 2.93
N ASP A 179 27.31 16.59 1.74
CA ASP A 179 27.41 17.43 0.54
C ASP A 179 27.11 16.69 -0.79
N ASP A 180 26.57 15.46 -0.71
CA ASP A 180 26.34 14.56 -1.84
C ASP A 180 27.61 14.15 -2.62
N ILE A 181 28.78 14.29 -1.99
CA ILE A 181 30.06 13.86 -2.54
C ILE A 181 30.70 12.87 -1.57
N ILE A 182 30.93 11.63 -2.01
CA ILE A 182 31.73 10.66 -1.27
C ILE A 182 33.19 10.85 -1.68
N ASN A 183 33.96 11.53 -0.85
CA ASN A 183 35.39 11.74 -1.08
C ASN A 183 36.24 10.51 -0.70
N ALA A 184 37.54 10.53 -0.98
CA ALA A 184 38.45 9.41 -0.68
C ALA A 184 38.46 8.96 0.79
N THR A 185 38.23 9.88 1.74
CA THR A 185 38.18 9.54 3.17
C THR A 185 36.85 8.85 3.51
N GLU A 186 35.73 9.43 3.11
CA GLU A 186 34.39 8.87 3.31
C GLU A 186 34.19 7.54 2.59
N HIS A 187 34.85 7.35 1.43
CA HIS A 187 34.78 6.12 0.63
C HIS A 187 35.29 4.88 1.39
N SER A 188 36.14 5.10 2.40
CA SER A 188 36.66 4.06 3.29
C SER A 188 35.85 3.86 4.57
N GLN A 189 34.75 4.60 4.74
CA GLN A 189 33.94 4.62 5.96
C GLN A 189 32.52 4.12 5.71
N ALA A 190 31.87 3.65 6.77
CA ALA A 190 30.45 3.39 6.73
C ALA A 190 29.70 4.73 6.61
N GLN A 191 28.65 4.75 5.79
CA GLN A 191 27.85 5.95 5.56
C GLN A 191 26.42 5.73 6.06
N ILE A 192 25.78 6.81 6.53
CA ILE A 192 24.36 6.80 6.85
C ILE A 192 23.59 7.37 5.66
N ILE A 193 22.60 6.63 5.19
CA ILE A 193 21.60 7.13 4.24
C ILE A 193 20.31 7.31 5.02
N SER A 194 19.68 8.46 4.88
CA SER A 194 18.46 8.80 5.61
C SER A 194 17.47 9.54 4.73
N GLY A 195 16.25 9.67 5.22
CA GLY A 195 15.19 10.39 4.53
C GLY A 195 13.91 10.42 5.36
N SER A 196 12.81 10.78 4.71
CA SER A 196 11.48 10.76 5.32
C SER A 196 10.43 10.27 4.34
N ALA A 197 9.24 9.97 4.83
CA ALA A 197 8.07 9.76 4.00
C ALA A 197 6.79 10.27 4.66
N THR A 198 5.87 10.76 3.83
CA THR A 198 4.48 11.07 4.21
C THR A 198 3.53 10.12 3.51
N GLY A 199 2.32 9.90 4.05
CA GLY A 199 1.37 8.92 3.49
C GLY A 199 1.68 7.47 3.87
N ALA A 200 2.63 7.27 4.78
CA ALA A 200 2.90 6.01 5.47
C ALA A 200 3.05 6.29 6.97
N THR A 201 2.99 5.24 7.77
CA THR A 201 3.03 5.30 9.24
C THR A 201 4.19 4.50 9.80
N THR A 202 4.46 4.67 11.09
CA THR A 202 5.53 3.96 11.81
C THR A 202 5.45 2.46 11.62
N GLY A 203 6.58 1.83 11.36
CA GLY A 203 6.66 0.39 11.09
C GLY A 203 6.42 0.00 9.64
N ASN A 204 5.95 0.92 8.78
CA ASN A 204 5.93 0.68 7.34
C ASN A 204 7.34 0.51 6.78
N THR A 205 7.49 -0.40 5.82
CA THR A 205 8.79 -0.87 5.33
C THR A 205 9.41 0.17 4.41
N VAL A 206 10.71 0.41 4.59
CA VAL A 206 11.55 1.20 3.70
C VAL A 206 12.61 0.29 3.11
N SER A 207 12.72 0.26 1.79
CA SER A 207 13.75 -0.45 1.04
C SER A 207 14.67 0.56 0.35
N VAL A 208 15.95 0.53 0.66
CA VAL A 208 16.95 1.48 0.12
C VAL A 208 18.01 0.72 -0.66
N THR A 209 18.21 1.07 -1.92
CA THR A 209 19.23 0.49 -2.78
C THR A 209 20.33 1.50 -3.06
N ILE A 210 21.58 1.08 -2.85
CA ILE A 210 22.79 1.82 -3.22
C ILE A 210 23.73 0.88 -3.97
N GLY A 211 24.16 1.29 -5.17
CA GLY A 211 24.87 0.40 -6.09
C GLY A 211 24.01 -0.82 -6.43
N THR A 212 24.45 -2.01 -6.06
CA THR A 212 23.72 -3.28 -6.27
C THR A 212 23.09 -3.85 -5.00
N THR A 213 23.30 -3.21 -3.85
CA THR A 213 22.88 -3.75 -2.54
C THR A 213 21.63 -3.06 -2.06
N THR A 214 20.65 -3.84 -1.60
CA THR A 214 19.40 -3.36 -1.00
C THR A 214 19.41 -3.61 0.50
N TYR A 215 18.98 -2.60 1.26
CA TYR A 215 18.82 -2.63 2.71
C TYR A 215 17.36 -2.34 3.05
N THR A 216 16.90 -2.89 4.16
CA THR A 216 15.56 -2.62 4.68
C THR A 216 15.62 -2.01 6.07
N THR A 217 14.68 -1.11 6.33
CA THR A 217 14.39 -0.53 7.64
C THR A 217 12.90 -0.21 7.71
N VAL A 218 12.46 0.50 8.74
CA VAL A 218 11.07 0.96 8.88
C VAL A 218 11.02 2.45 9.18
N LEU A 219 9.89 3.09 8.89
CA LEU A 219 9.62 4.45 9.34
C LEU A 219 9.52 4.52 10.87
N ASP A 220 10.07 5.58 11.45
CA ASP A 220 9.90 5.93 12.86
C ASP A 220 8.56 6.64 13.15
N ALA A 221 8.35 7.07 14.39
CA ALA A 221 7.16 7.81 14.85
C ALA A 221 6.93 9.15 14.13
N ASN A 222 7.99 9.72 13.57
CA ASN A 222 7.99 11.02 12.91
C ASN A 222 8.00 10.89 11.38
N GLY A 223 7.94 9.67 10.83
CA GLY A 223 8.02 9.43 9.39
C GLY A 223 9.44 9.51 8.83
N ASN A 224 10.48 9.44 9.67
CA ASN A 224 11.87 9.40 9.22
C ASN A 224 12.36 7.95 9.10
N TRP A 225 13.40 7.76 8.30
CA TRP A 225 14.13 6.50 8.20
C TRP A 225 15.63 6.73 8.05
N SER A 226 16.42 5.73 8.46
CA SER A 226 17.86 5.71 8.22
C SER A 226 18.36 4.28 8.13
N ILE A 227 19.41 4.08 7.32
CA ILE A 227 20.18 2.84 7.24
C ILE A 227 21.67 3.15 7.39
N GLY A 228 22.39 2.22 8.00
CA GLY A 228 23.86 2.21 7.95
C GLY A 228 24.33 1.35 6.79
N VAL A 229 25.09 1.94 5.88
CA VAL A 229 25.74 1.24 4.77
C VAL A 229 27.19 0.94 5.18
N PRO A 230 27.61 -0.33 5.27
CA PRO A 230 28.96 -0.68 5.67
C PRO A 230 30.02 -0.13 4.71
N ALA A 231 31.20 0.16 5.27
CA ALA A 231 32.36 0.64 4.51
C ALA A 231 32.69 -0.25 3.30
N SER A 232 32.52 -1.57 3.41
CA SER A 232 32.79 -2.51 2.31
C SER A 232 31.91 -2.28 1.08
N VAL A 233 30.68 -1.78 1.26
CA VAL A 233 29.77 -1.45 0.16
C VAL A 233 30.10 -0.08 -0.41
N ILE A 234 30.39 0.90 0.44
CA ILE A 234 30.80 2.24 0.01
C ILE A 234 32.12 2.18 -0.78
N SER A 235 33.12 1.43 -0.28
CA SER A 235 34.41 1.27 -0.94
C SER A 235 34.34 0.51 -2.27
N ALA A 236 33.23 -0.18 -2.54
CA ALA A 236 32.99 -0.87 -3.80
C ALA A 236 32.36 0.03 -4.87
N LEU A 237 31.93 1.25 -4.51
CA LEU A 237 31.38 2.21 -5.47
C LEU A 237 32.49 2.74 -6.38
N ALA A 238 32.23 2.77 -7.69
CA ALA A 238 33.16 3.32 -8.66
C ALA A 238 33.13 4.86 -8.65
N GLN A 239 34.23 5.47 -9.10
CA GLN A 239 34.32 6.91 -9.39
C GLN A 239 33.19 7.36 -10.31
N GLY A 240 32.53 8.46 -9.96
CA GLY A 240 31.40 9.03 -10.71
C GLY A 240 30.07 8.97 -9.95
N ASP A 241 28.97 9.21 -10.65
CA ASP A 241 27.65 9.31 -10.04
C ASP A 241 27.05 7.94 -9.70
N VAL A 242 26.51 7.84 -8.49
CA VAL A 242 25.82 6.68 -7.94
C VAL A 242 24.39 7.09 -7.62
N THR A 243 23.42 6.37 -8.17
CA THR A 243 22.01 6.56 -7.82
C THR A 243 21.66 5.72 -6.60
N ILE A 244 21.06 6.37 -5.61
CA ILE A 244 20.39 5.75 -4.47
C ILE A 244 18.89 5.78 -4.75
N THR A 245 18.21 4.66 -4.56
CA THR A 245 16.75 4.61 -4.62
C THR A 245 16.19 4.21 -3.26
N ALA A 246 15.10 4.84 -2.85
CA ALA A 246 14.38 4.49 -1.63
C ALA A 246 12.90 4.30 -1.97
N THR A 247 12.36 3.15 -1.58
CA THR A 247 10.95 2.79 -1.75
C THR A 247 10.31 2.60 -0.39
N VAL A 248 9.18 3.25 -0.15
CA VAL A 248 8.38 3.05 1.06
C VAL A 248 7.05 2.43 0.68
N THR A 249 6.68 1.34 1.37
CA THR A 249 5.41 0.63 1.19
C THR A 249 4.56 0.81 2.43
N ASP A 250 3.36 1.37 2.27
CA ASP A 250 2.41 1.58 3.38
C ASP A 250 1.73 0.26 3.83
N SER A 251 0.82 0.36 4.80
CA SER A 251 0.09 -0.79 5.32
C SER A 251 -0.94 -1.38 4.34
N ALA A 252 -1.42 -0.60 3.37
CA ALA A 252 -2.32 -1.04 2.31
C ALA A 252 -1.56 -1.73 1.16
N GLY A 253 -0.23 -1.60 1.12
CA GLY A 253 0.62 -2.11 0.06
C GLY A 253 0.91 -1.11 -1.07
N ASN A 254 0.46 0.15 -0.98
CA ASN A 254 0.87 1.16 -1.95
C ASN A 254 2.34 1.51 -1.74
N SER A 255 3.07 1.72 -2.84
CA SER A 255 4.51 2.00 -2.78
C SER A 255 4.86 3.31 -3.46
N GLY A 256 5.64 4.13 -2.77
CA GLY A 256 6.24 5.35 -3.30
C GLY A 256 7.75 5.21 -3.40
N THR A 257 8.36 5.82 -4.42
CA THR A 257 9.80 5.73 -4.66
C THR A 257 10.41 7.10 -4.90
N ALA A 258 11.59 7.33 -4.34
CA ALA A 258 12.46 8.46 -4.63
C ALA A 258 13.83 7.96 -5.09
N SER A 259 14.49 8.77 -5.93
CA SER A 259 15.87 8.56 -6.37
C SER A 259 16.69 9.79 -6.04
N HIS A 260 17.93 9.58 -5.63
CA HIS A 260 18.89 10.64 -5.28
C HIS A 260 20.26 10.29 -5.85
N SER A 261 20.97 11.27 -6.39
CA SER A 261 22.29 11.06 -7.00
C SER A 261 23.38 11.56 -6.06
N VAL A 262 24.42 10.75 -5.90
CA VAL A 262 25.60 11.05 -5.07
C VAL A 262 26.84 10.85 -5.93
N SER A 263 27.81 11.77 -5.86
CA SER A 263 29.03 11.67 -6.65
C SER A 263 30.17 11.06 -5.85
N VAL A 264 30.80 10.00 -6.35
CA VAL A 264 32.02 9.43 -5.77
C VAL A 264 33.22 10.11 -6.39
N ALA A 265 34.00 10.85 -5.59
CA ALA A 265 35.12 11.68 -6.04
C ALA A 265 36.43 11.33 -5.30
N LEU A 266 37.21 10.44 -5.90
CA LEU A 266 38.43 9.85 -5.32
C LEU A 266 39.72 10.46 -5.87
N GLY A 267 39.62 11.31 -6.89
CA GLY A 267 40.77 11.97 -7.50
C GLY A 267 41.49 12.89 -6.50
N ALA A 268 42.78 12.66 -6.29
CA ALA A 268 43.62 13.60 -5.57
C ALA A 268 43.96 14.80 -6.47
N PRO A 269 44.06 16.02 -5.91
CA PRO A 269 44.63 17.16 -6.62
C PRO A 269 45.99 16.84 -7.24
N VAL A 270 46.19 17.29 -8.48
CA VAL A 270 47.49 17.28 -9.13
C VAL A 270 48.21 18.59 -8.85
N LEU A 271 49.47 18.49 -8.41
CA LEU A 271 50.38 19.60 -8.19
C LEU A 271 51.78 19.19 -8.64
N SER A 272 52.42 20.03 -9.45
CA SER A 272 53.79 19.82 -9.94
C SER A 272 54.65 21.05 -9.69
N ILE A 273 55.97 20.85 -9.63
CA ILE A 273 56.97 21.92 -9.59
C ILE A 273 57.83 21.76 -10.84
N ASN A 274 58.00 22.84 -11.60
CA ASN A 274 58.91 22.91 -12.73
C ASN A 274 60.37 22.84 -12.23
N THR A 275 61.31 22.60 -13.15
CA THR A 275 62.76 22.65 -12.83
C THR A 275 63.12 23.92 -12.08
N ILE A 276 63.89 23.80 -11.00
CA ILE A 276 64.36 24.96 -10.24
C ILE A 276 65.52 25.62 -10.98
N ALA A 277 65.54 26.95 -11.05
CA ALA A 277 66.45 27.67 -11.95
C ALA A 277 66.32 27.16 -13.40
N VAL A 278 67.42 27.10 -14.17
CA VAL A 278 67.37 26.66 -15.59
C VAL A 278 67.61 25.15 -15.72
N ASP A 279 68.34 24.56 -14.79
CA ASP A 279 68.91 23.21 -14.92
C ASP A 279 68.75 22.35 -13.65
N ASP A 280 67.86 22.74 -12.74
CA ASP A 280 67.65 22.10 -11.44
C ASP A 280 68.87 22.18 -10.50
N ILE A 281 69.82 23.07 -10.80
CA ILE A 281 71.03 23.30 -10.02
C ILE A 281 71.14 24.79 -9.70
N ILE A 282 71.05 25.14 -8.41
CA ILE A 282 71.29 26.53 -7.99
C ILE A 282 72.80 26.80 -7.92
N ASN A 283 73.30 27.61 -8.85
CA ASN A 283 74.69 28.08 -8.84
C ASN A 283 74.89 29.31 -7.93
N ALA A 284 76.14 29.77 -7.80
CA ALA A 284 76.49 30.87 -6.90
C ALA A 284 75.80 32.20 -7.28
N THR A 285 75.57 32.43 -8.57
CA THR A 285 74.89 33.62 -9.06
C THR A 285 73.41 33.57 -8.69
N GLU A 286 72.73 32.47 -9.02
CA GLU A 286 71.30 32.26 -8.70
C GLU A 286 71.05 32.27 -7.19
N LYS A 287 71.98 31.73 -6.39
CA LYS A 287 71.89 31.76 -4.92
C LYS A 287 71.83 33.17 -4.33
N SER A 288 72.37 34.15 -5.04
CA SER A 288 72.39 35.56 -4.62
C SER A 288 71.28 36.42 -5.24
N ALA A 289 70.39 35.82 -6.02
CA ALA A 289 69.27 36.46 -6.71
C ALA A 289 67.92 35.94 -6.20
N ASP A 290 66.85 36.67 -6.54
CA ASP A 290 65.48 36.20 -6.32
C ASP A 290 65.25 34.93 -7.16
N LEU A 291 64.74 33.89 -6.53
CA LEU A 291 64.47 32.60 -7.16
C LEU A 291 62.98 32.48 -7.47
N ALA A 292 62.65 32.35 -8.75
CA ALA A 292 61.30 32.00 -9.18
C ALA A 292 61.11 30.48 -9.07
N ILE A 293 60.10 30.06 -8.31
CA ILE A 293 59.62 28.69 -8.27
C ILE A 293 58.29 28.68 -9.01
N SER A 294 58.08 27.73 -9.92
CA SER A 294 56.86 27.64 -10.70
C SER A 294 56.42 26.19 -10.84
N GLY A 295 55.21 25.99 -11.33
CA GLY A 295 54.66 24.66 -11.55
C GLY A 295 53.25 24.71 -12.12
N THR A 296 52.57 23.56 -12.09
CA THR A 296 51.17 23.45 -12.49
C THR A 296 50.31 22.83 -11.38
N SER A 297 49.00 23.08 -11.43
CA SER A 297 47.97 22.48 -10.59
C SER A 297 46.68 22.31 -11.39
N ASP A 298 45.90 21.28 -11.06
CA ASP A 298 44.56 21.05 -11.63
C ASP A 298 43.44 21.72 -10.81
N GLN A 299 43.79 22.45 -9.75
CA GLN A 299 42.82 23.11 -8.88
C GLN A 299 42.26 24.38 -9.53
N PRO A 300 41.03 24.81 -9.15
CA PRO A 300 40.43 26.02 -9.69
C PRO A 300 41.32 27.26 -9.53
N ALA A 301 41.22 28.20 -10.48
CA ALA A 301 41.95 29.47 -10.44
C ALA A 301 41.71 30.21 -9.11
N GLY A 302 42.78 30.76 -8.54
CA GLY A 302 42.74 31.41 -7.23
C GLY A 302 42.98 30.47 -6.05
N THR A 303 43.04 29.15 -6.26
CA THR A 303 43.44 28.20 -5.20
C THR A 303 44.85 28.55 -4.72
N GLN A 304 45.02 28.72 -3.40
CA GLN A 304 46.30 29.07 -2.80
C GLN A 304 47.29 27.91 -2.90
N ILE A 305 48.49 28.20 -3.40
CA ILE A 305 49.65 27.32 -3.40
C ILE A 305 50.66 27.84 -2.39
N THR A 306 51.13 26.96 -1.50
CA THR A 306 52.17 27.28 -0.51
C THR A 306 53.44 26.50 -0.84
N VAL A 307 54.54 27.22 -1.05
CA VAL A 307 55.88 26.67 -1.20
C VAL A 307 56.64 26.89 0.11
N THR A 308 57.07 25.80 0.75
CA THR A 308 57.91 25.86 1.94
C THR A 308 59.37 25.62 1.55
N LEU A 309 60.22 26.64 1.74
CA LEU A 309 61.66 26.55 1.50
C LEU A 309 62.42 27.00 2.74
N ASN A 310 63.31 26.14 3.27
CA ASN A 310 64.05 26.38 4.52
C ASN A 310 63.17 26.75 5.72
N GLY A 311 61.98 26.15 5.81
CA GLY A 311 61.01 26.43 6.88
C GLY A 311 60.26 27.75 6.74
N GLN A 312 60.49 28.52 5.67
CA GLN A 312 59.71 29.71 5.34
C GLN A 312 58.66 29.42 4.27
N ASN A 313 57.48 29.99 4.45
CA ASN A 313 56.36 29.81 3.53
C ASN A 313 56.25 30.98 2.56
N TYR A 314 56.13 30.64 1.28
CA TYR A 314 55.87 31.58 0.18
C TYR A 314 54.56 31.16 -0.48
N THR A 315 53.62 32.09 -0.57
CA THR A 315 52.28 31.79 -1.10
C THR A 315 52.07 32.44 -2.46
N THR A 316 51.39 31.73 -3.34
CA THR A 316 50.85 32.23 -4.61
C THR A 316 49.50 31.58 -4.86
N THR A 317 48.92 31.77 -6.04
CA THR A 317 47.68 31.09 -6.44
C THR A 317 47.84 30.46 -7.82
N ALA A 318 47.10 29.38 -8.08
CA ALA A 318 46.93 28.86 -9.44
C ALA A 318 46.20 29.87 -10.33
N ASP A 319 46.67 30.06 -11.55
CA ASP A 319 46.01 30.87 -12.57
C ASP A 319 44.90 30.08 -13.31
N ALA A 320 44.19 30.74 -14.22
CA ALA A 320 43.10 30.12 -14.98
C ALA A 320 43.53 29.01 -15.96
N SER A 321 44.84 28.90 -16.23
CA SER A 321 45.44 27.82 -17.03
C SER A 321 46.09 26.74 -16.17
N GLY A 322 45.95 26.83 -14.84
CA GLY A 322 46.54 25.89 -13.89
C GLY A 322 48.04 26.13 -13.64
N ASN A 323 48.65 27.22 -14.10
CA ASN A 323 50.04 27.52 -13.75
C ASN A 323 50.11 28.29 -12.43
N TRP A 324 51.22 28.17 -11.72
CA TRP A 324 51.51 29.01 -10.57
C TRP A 324 52.98 29.38 -10.54
N SER A 325 53.30 30.53 -9.95
CA SER A 325 54.68 30.92 -9.65
C SER A 325 54.76 31.78 -8.41
N VAL A 326 55.81 31.56 -7.62
CA VAL A 326 56.14 32.34 -6.44
C VAL A 326 57.62 32.73 -6.47
N THR A 327 57.91 33.96 -6.08
CA THR A 327 59.28 34.44 -5.95
C THR A 327 59.75 34.26 -4.51
N VAL A 328 60.84 33.52 -4.34
CA VAL A 328 61.62 33.46 -3.11
C VAL A 328 62.68 34.56 -3.19
N PRO A 329 62.61 35.62 -2.36
CA PRO A 329 63.59 36.70 -2.42
C PRO A 329 64.99 36.21 -2.04
N ALA A 330 66.02 36.80 -2.65
CA ALA A 330 67.40 36.60 -2.22
C ALA A 330 67.50 36.88 -0.72
N SER A 331 68.10 35.98 0.05
CA SER A 331 68.35 36.25 1.46
C SER A 331 69.26 37.48 1.54
N ARG A 332 68.74 38.60 2.08
CA ARG A 332 69.59 39.72 2.47
C ARG A 332 70.50 39.18 3.57
N GLY A 333 71.75 38.90 3.22
CA GLY A 333 72.73 38.40 4.18
C GLY A 333 72.79 39.33 5.39
N GLU A 334 72.22 38.89 6.51
CA GLU A 334 72.65 39.41 7.80
C GLU A 334 74.07 38.89 8.00
N ARG A 335 75.02 39.82 8.00
CA ARG A 335 76.41 39.55 8.39
C ARG A 335 76.39 38.99 9.82
N PRO A 336 77.10 37.89 10.12
CA PRO A 336 77.32 37.52 11.51
C PRO A 336 78.11 38.64 12.19
N ARG A 337 77.65 39.05 13.39
CA ARG A 337 78.45 39.90 14.29
C ARG A 337 79.52 39.06 14.99
#